data_AF-A0A261R506-F1
#
_entry.id   AF-A0A261R506-F1
#
_cell.length_a   1.000
_cell.length_b   1.000
_cell.length_c   1.000
_cell.angle_alpha   90.00
_cell.angle_beta   90.00
_cell.angle_gamma   90.00
#
_symmetry.space_group_name_H-M   'P 1'
#
loop_
_entity.id
_entity.type
_entity.pdbx_description
1 polymer ?
#
loop_
_entity_poly.entity_id
_entity_poly.type
_entity_poly.pdbx_seq_one_letter_code
_entity_poly.pdbx_strand_id
1 'polypeptide(L)'
;MAGTWSDGSGRGIGEQGSLQGDIRNGKLYAHFCTDSPEQMAADVECTNFDTAQADYFVLRGDRMDWYRQSGKENVKYLTLHRRIAGRKTPTDNHCEDEQ
;
A
#
# COMPACT_ATOMS: atom_id res chain seq x y z
N MET A 1 -8.63 -11.98 -0.26
CA MET A 1 -9.55 -10.81 -0.26
C MET A 1 -9.14 -9.89 -1.40
N ALA A 2 -10.09 -9.09 -1.91
CA ALA A 2 -9.84 -8.10 -2.96
C ALA A 2 -10.35 -6.71 -2.51
N GLY A 3 -9.70 -5.66 -2.98
CA GLY A 3 -10.05 -4.27 -2.75
C GLY A 3 -9.48 -3.37 -3.84
N THR A 4 -9.64 -2.07 -3.68
CA THR A 4 -9.00 -1.07 -4.55
C THR A 4 -8.03 -0.23 -3.72
N TRP A 5 -6.99 0.28 -4.35
CA TRP A 5 -6.03 1.17 -3.72
C TRP A 5 -5.75 2.38 -4.60
N SER A 6 -5.33 3.47 -3.98
CA SER A 6 -4.84 4.66 -4.65
C SER A 6 -3.91 5.40 -3.69
N ASP A 7 -2.71 5.79 -4.14
CA ASP A 7 -1.78 6.61 -3.37
C ASP A 7 -1.60 8.03 -3.96
N GLY A 8 -2.51 8.41 -4.87
CA GLY A 8 -2.57 9.73 -5.50
C GLY A 8 -2.47 10.91 -4.53
N SER A 9 -1.58 11.84 -4.85
CA SER A 9 -1.52 13.17 -4.27
C SER A 9 -2.59 14.09 -4.90
N GLY A 10 -2.93 15.19 -4.22
CA GLY A 10 -3.84 16.21 -4.75
C GLY A 10 -3.37 16.91 -6.04
N ARG A 11 -2.14 16.61 -6.51
CA ARG A 11 -1.58 17.08 -7.79
C ARG A 11 -1.82 16.12 -8.96
N GLY A 12 -2.55 15.03 -8.75
CA GLY A 12 -2.79 14.01 -9.78
C GLY A 12 -1.59 13.12 -10.06
N ILE A 13 -0.61 13.10 -9.14
CA ILE A 13 0.57 12.22 -9.18
C ILE A 13 0.33 11.06 -8.23
N GLY A 14 0.48 9.84 -8.70
CA GLY A 14 0.38 8.61 -7.93
C GLY A 14 -0.28 7.51 -8.76
N GLU A 15 -0.39 6.33 -8.16
CA GLU A 15 -0.89 5.13 -8.78
C GLU A 15 -2.21 4.70 -8.14
N GLN A 16 -2.94 3.86 -8.86
CA GLN A 16 -4.19 3.28 -8.41
C GLN A 16 -4.39 1.92 -9.05
N GLY A 17 -5.27 1.12 -8.46
CA GLY A 17 -5.75 -0.10 -9.08
C GLY A 17 -6.34 -1.07 -8.09
N SER A 18 -6.15 -2.36 -8.37
CA SER A 18 -6.68 -3.45 -7.56
C SER A 18 -5.68 -3.92 -6.52
N LEU A 19 -6.18 -4.23 -5.33
CA LEU A 19 -5.42 -4.84 -4.25
C LEU A 19 -5.94 -6.26 -4.04
N GLN A 20 -5.04 -7.24 -4.06
CA GLN A 20 -5.31 -8.56 -3.54
C GLN A 20 -4.54 -8.76 -2.24
N GLY A 21 -5.13 -9.47 -1.29
CA GLY A 21 -4.45 -9.73 -0.04
C GLY A 21 -4.87 -10.99 0.69
N ASP A 22 -3.95 -11.47 1.52
CA ASP A 22 -4.12 -12.64 2.37
C ASP A 22 -3.68 -12.31 3.80
N ILE A 23 -4.45 -12.79 4.77
CA ILE A 23 -4.16 -12.56 6.19
C ILE A 23 -3.46 -13.79 6.76
N ARG A 24 -2.23 -13.61 7.25
CA ARG A 24 -1.45 -14.66 7.91
C ARG A 24 -0.76 -14.11 9.14
N ASN A 25 -0.85 -14.82 10.26
CA ASN A 25 -0.17 -14.46 11.50
C ASN A 25 -0.43 -13.02 11.96
N GLY A 26 -1.65 -12.51 11.77
CA GLY A 26 -2.04 -11.14 12.15
C GLY A 26 -1.54 -10.03 11.22
N LYS A 27 -0.96 -10.38 10.07
CA LYS A 27 -0.54 -9.44 9.02
C LYS A 27 -1.39 -9.61 7.78
N LEU A 28 -1.74 -8.51 7.12
CA LEU A 28 -2.31 -8.53 5.77
C LEU A 28 -1.17 -8.38 4.78
N TYR A 29 -0.84 -9.44 4.06
CA TYR A 29 0.08 -9.37 2.93
C TYR A 29 -0.72 -8.85 1.73
N ALA A 30 -0.21 -7.81 1.08
CA ALA A 30 -0.90 -7.13 0.00
C ALA A 30 -0.05 -7.12 -1.26
N HIS A 31 -0.74 -7.30 -2.38
CA HIS A 31 -0.19 -7.17 -3.72
C HIS A 31 -1.00 -6.11 -4.45
N PHE A 32 -0.29 -5.14 -5.03
CA PHE A 32 -0.85 -3.97 -5.66
C PHE A 32 -0.76 -4.13 -7.17
N CYS A 33 -1.89 -4.42 -7.80
CA CYS A 33 -2.03 -4.36 -9.24
C CYS A 33 -2.31 -2.91 -9.62
N THR A 34 -1.47 -2.31 -10.45
CA THR A 34 -1.64 -0.92 -10.89
C THR A 34 -2.41 -0.89 -12.21
N ASP A 35 -3.22 0.14 -12.41
CA ASP A 35 -3.95 0.35 -13.68
C ASP A 35 -3.06 1.04 -14.74
N SER A 36 -1.79 1.34 -14.42
CA SER A 36 -0.86 2.05 -15.30
C SER A 36 -0.35 1.15 -16.42
N PRO A 37 -0.60 1.46 -17.71
CA PRO A 37 -0.23 0.61 -18.83
C PRO A 37 1.27 0.27 -18.92
N GLU A 38 2.14 1.18 -18.49
CA GLU A 38 3.60 0.98 -18.46
C GLU A 38 4.03 -0.03 -17.40
N GLN A 39 3.40 -0.02 -16.22
CA GLN A 39 3.69 -0.97 -15.14
C GLN A 39 2.98 -2.30 -15.34
N MET A 40 1.79 -2.30 -15.95
CA MET A 40 1.09 -3.52 -16.38
C MET A 40 1.91 -4.36 -17.37
N ALA A 41 2.79 -3.75 -18.15
CA ALA A 41 3.70 -4.46 -19.07
C ALA A 41 4.89 -5.12 -18.36
N ALA A 42 5.24 -4.66 -17.15
CA ALA A 42 6.25 -5.27 -16.29
C ALA A 42 5.65 -6.32 -15.32
N ASP A 43 4.35 -6.18 -15.01
CA ASP A 43 3.58 -7.01 -14.10
C ASP A 43 2.41 -7.69 -14.83
N VAL A 44 2.73 -8.28 -16.01
CA VAL A 44 1.78 -8.87 -17.00
C VAL A 44 0.82 -9.89 -16.38
N GLU A 45 1.18 -10.43 -15.23
CA GLU A 45 0.46 -11.48 -14.55
C GLU A 45 0.31 -11.10 -13.08
N CYS A 46 -0.69 -10.25 -12.76
CA CYS A 46 -1.36 -10.25 -11.44
C CYS A 46 -1.90 -11.65 -11.02
N THR A 47 -1.49 -12.71 -11.72
CA THR A 47 -1.74 -14.13 -11.59
C THR A 47 -0.68 -14.85 -10.75
N ASN A 48 0.54 -14.33 -10.57
CA ASN A 48 1.60 -15.02 -9.80
C ASN A 48 1.94 -14.32 -8.48
N PHE A 49 1.11 -14.59 -7.46
CA PHE A 49 1.29 -14.13 -6.08
C PHE A 49 2.55 -14.70 -5.44
N ASP A 50 3.65 -13.94 -5.43
CA ASP A 50 4.81 -14.23 -4.58
C ASP A 50 4.74 -13.47 -3.24
N THR A 51 4.33 -14.18 -2.19
CA THR A 51 4.32 -13.65 -0.82
C THR A 51 5.70 -13.29 -0.27
N ALA A 52 6.79 -13.79 -0.88
CA ALA A 52 8.14 -13.53 -0.41
C ALA A 52 8.58 -12.07 -0.66
N GLN A 53 7.92 -11.36 -1.58
CA GLN A 53 8.19 -9.97 -1.95
C GLN A 53 6.99 -9.04 -1.72
N ALA A 54 6.00 -9.51 -0.96
CA ALA A 54 4.79 -8.73 -0.71
C ALA A 54 5.01 -7.70 0.40
N ASP A 55 4.59 -6.48 0.11
CA ASP A 55 4.27 -5.49 1.14
C ASP A 55 3.28 -6.09 2.15
N TYR A 56 3.35 -5.66 3.39
CA TYR A 56 2.40 -6.09 4.40
C TYR A 56 1.95 -4.98 5.33
N PHE A 57 0.77 -5.19 5.87
CA PHE A 57 0.13 -4.31 6.82
C PHE A 57 0.00 -4.98 8.18
N VAL A 58 0.22 -4.19 9.23
CA VAL A 58 0.00 -4.60 10.61
C VAL A 58 -1.05 -3.69 11.24
N LEU A 59 -2.16 -4.28 11.68
CA LEU A 59 -3.18 -3.55 12.43
C LEU A 59 -2.68 -3.29 13.87
N ARG A 60 -2.66 -2.02 14.27
CA ARG A 60 -2.25 -1.55 15.60
C ARG A 60 -3.34 -0.65 16.17
N GLY A 61 -4.31 -1.25 16.86
CA GLY A 61 -5.46 -0.52 17.39
C GLY A 61 -6.33 0.05 16.27
N ASP A 62 -6.42 1.37 16.16
CA ASP A 62 -7.20 2.08 15.13
C ASP A 62 -6.38 2.51 13.90
N ARG A 63 -5.11 2.07 13.83
CA ARG A 63 -4.15 2.43 12.77
C ARG A 63 -3.61 1.19 12.08
N MET A 64 -3.13 1.37 10.87
CA MET A 64 -2.52 0.32 10.08
C MET A 64 -1.13 0.76 9.61
N ASP A 65 -0.10 0.04 10.04
CA ASP A 65 1.27 0.30 9.62
C ASP A 65 1.53 -0.45 8.31
N TRP A 66 1.94 0.26 7.26
CA TRP A 66 2.36 -0.31 5.98
C TRP A 66 3.87 -0.51 5.98
N TYR A 67 4.30 -1.74 5.73
CA TYR A 67 5.70 -2.10 5.49
C TYR A 67 5.89 -2.42 4.01
N ARG A 68 6.89 -1.78 3.40
CA ARG A 68 7.26 -1.98 2.00
C ARG A 68 8.64 -2.65 1.91
N GLN A 69 8.84 -3.46 0.88
CA GLN A 69 10.16 -4.02 0.61
C GLN A 69 11.16 -2.91 0.25
N SER A 70 12.28 -2.89 0.96
CA SER A 70 13.46 -2.06 0.67
C SER A 70 14.70 -2.97 0.67
N GLY A 71 15.19 -3.29 -0.53
CA GLY A 71 16.23 -4.29 -0.71
C GLY A 71 15.79 -5.68 -0.22
N LYS A 72 16.46 -6.19 0.82
CA LYS A 72 16.19 -7.52 1.42
C LYS A 72 15.28 -7.46 2.65
N GLU A 73 14.90 -6.27 3.09
CA GLU A 73 14.14 -6.07 4.31
C GLU A 73 12.80 -5.40 4.01
N ASN A 74 11.86 -5.54 4.94
CA ASN A 74 10.62 -4.78 4.92
C ASN A 74 10.72 -3.66 5.94
N VAL A 75 10.69 -2.42 5.47
CA VAL A 75 10.78 -1.22 6.32
C VAL A 75 9.41 -0.59 6.48
N LYS A 76 9.14 0.00 7.65
CA LYS A 76 7.88 0.73 7.86
C LYS A 76 7.88 1.94 6.93
N TYR A 77 6.93 1.98 6.00
CA TYR A 77 6.77 3.06 5.03
C TYR A 77 5.89 4.17 5.59
N LEU A 78 4.66 3.85 6.00
CA LEU A 78 3.73 4.84 6.53
C LEU A 78 2.71 4.26 7.51
N THR A 79 1.99 5.14 8.21
CA THR A 79 0.87 4.77 9.09
C THR A 79 -0.44 5.28 8.50
N LEU A 80 -1.33 4.36 8.14
CA LEU A 80 -2.68 4.67 7.66
C LEU A 80 -3.62 4.86 8.85
N HIS A 81 -4.34 5.98 8.85
CA HIS A 81 -5.39 6.26 9.80
C HIS A 81 -6.75 5.94 9.22
N ARG A 82 -7.60 5.29 10.01
CA ARG A 82 -8.99 5.07 9.60
C ARG A 82 -9.68 6.43 9.42
N ARG A 83 -10.17 6.69 8.20
CA ARG A 83 -11.04 7.85 7.94
C ARG A 83 -12.39 7.63 8.61
N ILE A 84 -12.75 8.51 9.52
CA ILE A 84 -14.05 8.51 10.22
C ILE A 84 -14.78 9.80 9.85
N ALA A 85 -16.01 9.69 9.34
CA ALA A 85 -16.80 10.86 8.95
C ALA A 85 -16.92 11.86 10.13
N GLY A 86 -16.69 13.14 9.87
CA GLY A 86 -16.70 14.19 10.88
C GLY A 86 -15.45 14.28 11.77
N ARG A 87 -14.48 13.37 11.65
CA ARG A 87 -13.18 13.47 12.33
C ARG A 87 -12.08 13.88 11.37
N LYS A 88 -11.21 14.79 11.83
CA LYS A 88 -10.01 15.16 11.08
C LYS A 88 -9.05 13.97 11.06
N THR A 89 -8.64 13.53 9.87
CA THR A 89 -7.59 12.53 9.72
C THR A 89 -6.24 13.24 9.92
N PRO A 90 -5.32 12.70 10.73
CA PRO A 90 -3.98 13.26 10.85
C PRO A 90 -3.32 13.35 9.47
N THR A 91 -2.75 14.50 9.15
CA THR A 91 -1.93 14.67 7.96
C THR A 91 -0.48 14.48 8.35
N ASP A 92 0.25 13.71 7.55
CA ASP A 92 1.70 13.74 7.62
C ASP A 92 2.18 15.03 6.95
N ASN A 93 3.02 15.78 7.65
CA ASN A 93 3.62 17.02 7.15
C ASN A 93 5.12 16.85 6.90
N HIS A 94 5.66 15.65 7.09
CA HIS A 94 7.04 15.29 6.79
C HIS A 94 7.08 14.54 5.46
N CYS A 95 6.85 15.27 4.38
CA CYS A 95 7.24 14.77 3.07
C CYS A 95 8.77 14.87 2.99
N GLU A 96 9.46 13.78 2.66
CA GLU A 96 10.85 13.91 2.23
C GLU A 96 10.86 14.79 0.98
N ASP A 97 11.59 15.90 1.03
CA ASP A 97 11.72 16.81 -0.11
C ASP A 97 12.15 15.99 -1.34
N GLU A 98 11.38 16.14 -2.42
CA GLU A 98 11.64 15.53 -3.73
C GLU A 98 13.09 15.87 -4.13
N GLN A 99 14.00 14.90 -4.04
CA GLN A 99 15.35 14.97 -4.60
C GLN A 99 15.30 14.70 -6.11
#